data_AF-E0SGL2-F1
#
_entry.id   AF-E0SGL2-F1
#
_cell.length_a   1.000
_cell.length_b   1.000
_cell.length_c   1.000
_cell.angle_alpha   90.00
_cell.angle_beta   90.00
_cell.angle_gamma   90.00
#
_symmetry.space_group_name_H-M   'P 1'
#
loop_
_entity.id
_entity.type
_entity.pdbx_description
1 polymer ?
#
loop_
_entity_poly.entity_id
_entity_poly.type
_entity_poly.pdbx_seq_one_letter_code
_entity_poly.pdbx_strand_id
1 'polypeptide(L)'
;MPGAARLGDSCAGHGCFPATPVIAGSGDVIINGKPAARKGDAVLLHACPCPNMPHGVHSRAISAGSGTVIINGKLAARIGDAIGCGGSVAAGSGDVIIGDTPYQSPVKSCAEQSAKSRAPLLALTPMLLPAMMEWAATAELPVLDEALTVLQRKDRYLARAKLAQQAATMPGLKDAATRLAFNNDSILRAEAAQYVYPVDEFRRKVRAVLPKPPVGLEVIDIKSFPKITPKQFTDPDSGFGAALFKSSINNETMLTFRGTNNGVTGAKDWLTNGAQGIGFETAQYNQAMDLAKLMKRLVSPEPVIVGHSLGGGLASAAVSATKLPGYIFNAAGLHANTVARQQGADLATTSSLIKTQAVDGEILTMLQSYGKVAVPGLLSGAGALIGGKVGAIAGGVAGITTLLAGSLPSALGEMKTLPSSGGSPLARHGMDQVVAGIEKEKKEDIGKITSTLKGA
;
A
#
# COMPACT_ATOMS: atom_id res chain seq x y z
N MET A 1 -14.19 -19.58 -21.95
CA MET A 1 -12.73 -19.78 -21.94
C MET A 1 -12.13 -18.78 -20.96
N PRO A 2 -11.29 -19.23 -20.01
CA PRO A 2 -10.76 -18.40 -18.92
C PRO A 2 -9.51 -17.60 -19.33
N GLY A 3 -9.25 -16.50 -18.62
CA GLY A 3 -8.04 -15.71 -18.80
C GLY A 3 -6.77 -16.49 -18.41
N ALA A 4 -5.69 -16.27 -19.15
CA ALA A 4 -4.39 -16.87 -18.89
C ALA A 4 -3.79 -16.36 -17.56
N ALA A 5 -3.30 -17.26 -16.73
CA ALA A 5 -2.62 -16.92 -15.48
C ALA A 5 -1.18 -16.50 -15.74
N ARG A 6 -0.66 -15.59 -14.93
CA ARG A 6 0.68 -14.99 -15.08
C ARG A 6 1.38 -14.87 -13.73
N LEU A 7 2.68 -14.63 -13.79
CA LEU A 7 3.48 -14.29 -12.61
C LEU A 7 2.85 -13.10 -11.84
N GLY A 8 2.64 -13.27 -10.54
CA GLY A 8 2.03 -12.28 -9.67
C GLY A 8 0.49 -12.29 -9.65
N ASP A 9 -0.19 -13.08 -10.49
CA ASP A 9 -1.64 -13.25 -10.38
C ASP A 9 -1.99 -14.04 -9.11
N SER A 10 -3.11 -13.69 -8.47
CA SER A 10 -3.50 -14.23 -7.16
C SER A 10 -4.03 -15.66 -7.26
N CYS A 11 -3.66 -16.52 -6.31
CA CYS A 11 -4.26 -17.82 -6.09
C CYS A 11 -5.06 -17.82 -4.79
N ALA A 12 -6.34 -18.17 -4.86
CA ALA A 12 -7.27 -18.19 -3.75
C ALA A 12 -6.72 -18.99 -2.55
N GLY A 13 -7.02 -18.54 -1.34
CA GLY A 13 -6.72 -19.28 -0.13
C GLY A 13 -7.59 -20.54 0.03
N HIS A 14 -7.40 -21.26 1.13
CA HIS A 14 -8.26 -22.37 1.52
C HIS A 14 -8.29 -22.48 3.05
N GLY A 15 -9.46 -22.79 3.62
CA GLY A 15 -9.65 -22.77 5.08
C GLY A 15 -9.22 -21.42 5.70
N CYS A 16 -8.32 -21.46 6.68
CA CYS A 16 -7.71 -20.27 7.29
C CYS A 16 -6.48 -19.73 6.55
N PHE A 17 -6.00 -20.42 5.50
CA PHE A 17 -4.78 -20.03 4.81
C PHE A 17 -5.08 -18.95 3.76
N PRO A 18 -4.41 -17.78 3.80
CA PRO A 18 -4.74 -16.63 2.96
C PRO A 18 -4.38 -16.86 1.48
N ALA A 19 -4.94 -16.05 0.59
CA ALA A 19 -4.55 -16.03 -0.81
C ALA A 19 -3.10 -15.55 -0.98
N THR A 20 -2.39 -16.11 -1.96
CA THR A 20 -1.00 -15.73 -2.26
C THR A 20 -0.73 -15.82 -3.77
N PRO A 21 0.23 -15.05 -4.29
CA PRO A 21 0.44 -14.94 -5.75
C PRO A 21 1.24 -16.10 -6.35
N VAL A 22 1.12 -16.29 -7.65
CA VAL A 22 2.06 -17.08 -8.46
C VAL A 22 3.44 -16.42 -8.45
N ILE A 23 4.51 -17.18 -8.19
CA ILE A 23 5.89 -16.68 -8.08
C ILE A 23 6.88 -17.29 -9.09
N ALA A 24 6.43 -18.22 -9.92
CA ALA A 24 7.21 -18.72 -11.05
C ALA A 24 6.37 -18.71 -12.34
N GLY A 25 7.06 -18.62 -13.48
CA GLY A 25 6.43 -18.58 -14.79
C GLY A 25 7.42 -18.95 -15.89
N SER A 26 6.96 -18.83 -17.14
CA SER A 26 7.78 -19.00 -18.34
C SER A 26 9.00 -18.07 -18.37
N GLY A 27 10.06 -18.45 -19.07
CA GLY A 27 11.24 -17.60 -19.26
C GLY A 27 11.15 -16.64 -20.44
N ASP A 28 10.27 -16.92 -21.38
CA ASP A 28 10.27 -16.36 -22.74
C ASP A 28 8.85 -16.11 -23.28
N VAL A 29 7.81 -16.75 -22.72
CA VAL A 29 6.41 -16.49 -23.06
C VAL A 29 5.81 -15.49 -22.07
N ILE A 30 5.50 -14.30 -22.60
CA ILE A 30 5.02 -13.15 -21.84
C ILE A 30 3.57 -12.84 -22.24
N ILE A 31 2.70 -12.63 -21.25
CA ILE A 31 1.29 -12.26 -21.40
C ILE A 31 1.08 -10.96 -20.62
N ASN A 32 0.64 -9.91 -21.32
CA ASN A 32 0.45 -8.55 -20.77
C ASN A 32 1.65 -8.06 -19.95
N GLY A 33 2.87 -8.26 -20.48
CA GLY A 33 4.11 -7.84 -19.84
C GLY A 33 4.56 -8.71 -18.66
N LYS A 34 3.88 -9.82 -18.36
CA LYS A 34 4.23 -10.75 -17.26
C LYS A 34 4.48 -12.17 -17.78
N PRO A 35 5.44 -12.93 -17.22
CA PRO A 35 5.63 -14.33 -17.57
C PRO A 35 4.36 -15.16 -17.43
N ALA A 36 4.05 -15.98 -18.43
CA ALA A 36 2.91 -16.89 -18.41
C ALA A 36 3.10 -17.98 -17.35
N ALA A 37 2.09 -18.21 -16.51
CA ALA A 37 2.11 -19.27 -15.50
C ALA A 37 1.73 -20.61 -16.12
N ARG A 38 2.29 -21.70 -15.59
CA ARG A 38 2.10 -23.07 -16.10
C ARG A 38 1.87 -24.05 -14.96
N LYS A 39 1.31 -25.22 -15.27
CA LYS A 39 1.22 -26.34 -14.34
C LYS A 39 2.60 -26.64 -13.75
N GLY A 40 2.67 -26.73 -12.43
CA GLY A 40 3.88 -26.97 -11.64
C GLY A 40 4.68 -25.71 -11.34
N ASP A 41 4.29 -24.53 -11.83
CA ASP A 41 4.91 -23.28 -11.38
C ASP A 41 4.50 -22.96 -9.94
N ALA A 42 5.46 -22.46 -9.16
CA ALA A 42 5.31 -22.21 -7.73
C ALA A 42 4.35 -21.05 -7.45
N VAL A 43 3.58 -21.20 -6.38
CA VAL A 43 2.74 -20.17 -5.77
C VAL A 43 3.34 -19.89 -4.40
N LEU A 44 3.36 -18.62 -3.98
CA LEU A 44 3.98 -18.22 -2.73
C LEU A 44 3.35 -19.02 -1.57
N LEU A 45 4.20 -19.59 -0.71
CA LEU A 45 3.73 -20.33 0.46
C LEU A 45 2.82 -19.47 1.34
N HIS A 46 1.97 -20.11 2.14
CA HIS A 46 1.12 -19.39 3.08
C HIS A 46 1.06 -20.09 4.44
N ALA A 47 0.71 -19.31 5.45
CA ALA A 47 0.57 -19.73 6.83
C ALA A 47 -0.85 -19.45 7.31
N CYS A 48 -1.39 -20.34 8.14
CA CYS A 48 -2.68 -20.09 8.79
C CYS A 48 -2.49 -19.13 9.98
N PRO A 49 -3.19 -17.99 10.06
CA PRO A 49 -3.02 -16.99 11.11
C PRO A 49 -3.79 -17.31 12.41
N CYS A 50 -4.08 -18.58 12.70
CA CYS A 50 -4.84 -18.95 13.89
C CYS A 50 -4.00 -18.81 15.17
N PRO A 51 -4.49 -18.14 16.23
CA PRO A 51 -3.73 -17.86 17.44
C PRO A 51 -3.53 -19.07 18.36
N ASN A 52 -4.44 -20.04 18.34
CA ASN A 52 -4.48 -21.14 19.33
C ASN A 52 -4.10 -22.51 18.76
N MET A 53 -3.95 -22.65 17.44
CA MET A 53 -3.53 -23.88 16.79
C MET A 53 -2.96 -23.54 15.40
N PRO A 54 -1.63 -23.35 15.27
CA PRO A 54 -1.03 -23.07 13.98
C PRO A 54 -1.11 -24.33 13.11
N HIS A 55 -1.95 -24.30 12.07
CA HIS A 55 -2.04 -25.38 11.07
C HIS A 55 -0.80 -25.48 10.16
N GLY A 56 0.29 -24.80 10.53
CA GLY A 56 1.59 -24.85 9.87
C GLY A 56 1.74 -23.88 8.71
N VAL A 57 2.86 -24.05 8.00
CA VAL A 57 3.22 -23.38 6.76
C VAL A 57 3.46 -24.47 5.73
N HIS A 58 2.91 -24.32 4.53
CA HIS A 58 3.17 -25.27 3.44
C HIS A 58 3.34 -24.56 2.11
N SER A 59 4.06 -25.23 1.21
CA SER A 59 4.30 -24.75 -0.15
C SER A 59 3.04 -24.90 -1.02
N ARG A 60 2.98 -24.08 -2.07
CA ARG A 60 1.88 -24.08 -3.03
C ARG A 60 2.43 -24.18 -4.44
N ALA A 61 1.76 -24.90 -5.32
CA ALA A 61 2.09 -24.97 -6.73
C ALA A 61 0.82 -25.18 -7.55
N ILE A 62 0.80 -24.65 -8.77
CA ILE A 62 -0.30 -24.86 -9.71
C ILE A 62 -0.34 -26.34 -10.08
N SER A 63 -1.46 -27.03 -9.83
CA SER A 63 -1.61 -28.46 -10.05
C SER A 63 -2.39 -28.83 -11.32
N ALA A 64 -3.12 -27.88 -11.91
CA ALA A 64 -3.86 -28.06 -13.16
C ALA A 64 -3.44 -27.03 -14.24
N GLY A 65 -3.84 -27.26 -15.49
CA GLY A 65 -3.55 -26.39 -16.63
C GLY A 65 -4.42 -26.76 -17.83
N SER A 66 -4.30 -26.01 -18.92
CA SER A 66 -5.04 -26.25 -20.16
C SER A 66 -4.76 -27.61 -20.79
N GLY A 67 -5.79 -28.23 -21.36
CA GLY A 67 -5.66 -29.44 -22.16
C GLY A 67 -5.15 -29.19 -23.59
N THR A 68 -5.14 -27.94 -24.07
CA THR A 68 -4.81 -27.62 -25.47
C THR A 68 -3.69 -26.59 -25.64
N VAL A 69 -3.34 -25.84 -24.59
CA VAL A 69 -2.28 -24.82 -24.65
C VAL A 69 -1.10 -25.21 -23.80
N ILE A 70 0.06 -25.37 -24.44
CA ILE A 70 1.32 -25.78 -23.83
C ILE A 70 2.32 -24.64 -23.97
N ILE A 71 2.95 -24.25 -22.86
CA ILE A 71 3.97 -23.21 -22.79
C ILE A 71 5.24 -23.83 -22.20
N ASN A 72 6.35 -23.79 -22.95
CA ASN A 72 7.62 -24.46 -22.62
C ASN A 72 7.47 -25.91 -22.13
N GLY A 73 6.66 -26.71 -22.84
CA GLY A 73 6.44 -28.12 -22.49
C GLY A 73 5.58 -28.37 -21.25
N LYS A 74 5.02 -27.33 -20.61
CA LYS A 74 4.08 -27.46 -19.50
C LYS A 74 2.71 -26.91 -19.89
N LEU A 75 1.64 -27.49 -19.35
CA LEU A 75 0.27 -27.01 -19.60
C LEU A 75 0.13 -25.57 -19.08
N ALA A 76 -0.42 -24.67 -19.89
CA ALA A 76 -0.61 -23.27 -19.50
C ALA A 76 -1.66 -23.13 -18.39
N ALA A 77 -1.38 -22.34 -17.37
CA ALA A 77 -2.31 -22.10 -16.27
C ALA A 77 -3.29 -20.96 -16.59
N ARG A 78 -4.49 -21.04 -16.04
CA ARG A 78 -5.63 -20.14 -16.29
C ARG A 78 -6.40 -19.88 -15.01
N ILE A 79 -7.25 -18.85 -15.04
CA ILE A 79 -8.25 -18.63 -13.99
C ILE A 79 -9.09 -19.91 -13.80
N GLY A 80 -9.18 -20.36 -12.56
CA GLY A 80 -9.91 -21.57 -12.16
C GLY A 80 -9.06 -22.84 -12.08
N ASP A 81 -7.82 -22.85 -12.58
CA ASP A 81 -6.96 -24.03 -12.46
C ASP A 81 -6.55 -24.26 -10.99
N ALA A 82 -6.52 -25.53 -10.57
CA ALA A 82 -6.31 -25.93 -9.18
C ALA A 82 -4.89 -25.66 -8.66
N ILE A 83 -4.78 -25.46 -7.34
CA ILE A 83 -3.52 -25.40 -6.60
C ILE A 83 -3.37 -26.67 -5.75
N GLY A 84 -2.18 -27.25 -5.71
CA GLY A 84 -1.95 -28.58 -5.10
C GLY A 84 -2.32 -28.71 -3.63
N CYS A 85 -2.25 -27.62 -2.85
CA CYS A 85 -2.63 -27.61 -1.44
C CYS A 85 -4.12 -27.29 -1.20
N GLY A 86 -4.87 -26.93 -2.24
CA GLY A 86 -6.21 -26.36 -2.14
C GLY A 86 -6.31 -24.92 -2.69
N GLY A 87 -7.52 -24.55 -3.10
CA GLY A 87 -7.82 -23.31 -3.82
C GLY A 87 -7.54 -23.41 -5.32
N SER A 88 -7.69 -22.28 -6.01
CA SER A 88 -7.50 -22.18 -7.46
C SER A 88 -6.83 -20.85 -7.83
N VAL A 89 -6.33 -20.75 -9.06
CA VAL A 89 -5.91 -19.47 -9.63
C VAL A 89 -7.14 -18.55 -9.71
N ALA A 90 -7.07 -17.42 -9.02
CA ALA A 90 -8.20 -16.49 -8.83
C ALA A 90 -8.14 -15.26 -9.74
N ALA A 91 -6.98 -14.95 -10.30
CA ALA A 91 -6.79 -13.84 -11.23
C ALA A 91 -5.99 -14.28 -12.46
N GLY A 92 -6.14 -13.53 -13.55
CA GLY A 92 -5.49 -13.81 -14.83
C GLY A 92 -5.57 -12.59 -15.75
N SER A 93 -5.19 -12.78 -17.01
CA SER A 93 -5.34 -11.76 -18.05
C SER A 93 -6.81 -11.44 -18.33
N GLY A 94 -7.12 -10.16 -18.57
CA GLY A 94 -8.46 -9.69 -18.91
C GLY A 94 -8.79 -9.80 -20.41
N ASP A 95 -7.78 -9.95 -21.25
CA ASP A 95 -7.88 -9.92 -22.72
C ASP A 95 -7.16 -11.10 -23.40
N VAL A 96 -6.24 -11.77 -22.71
CA VAL A 96 -5.60 -13.01 -23.20
C VAL A 96 -6.28 -14.23 -22.62
N ILE A 97 -7.09 -14.87 -23.45
CA ILE A 97 -7.94 -16.01 -23.11
C ILE A 97 -7.36 -17.26 -23.78
N ILE A 98 -7.08 -18.32 -23.00
CA ILE A 98 -6.38 -19.50 -23.51
C ILE A 98 -7.08 -20.80 -23.12
N GLY A 99 -7.01 -21.77 -24.03
CA GLY A 99 -7.40 -23.15 -23.76
C GLY A 99 -8.89 -23.41 -23.60
N ASP A 100 -9.18 -24.61 -23.10
CA ASP A 100 -10.49 -25.09 -22.68
C ASP A 100 -10.98 -24.42 -21.38
N THR A 101 -12.14 -24.81 -20.85
CA THR A 101 -12.65 -24.26 -19.56
C THR A 101 -12.49 -25.31 -18.47
N PRO A 102 -11.78 -25.03 -17.35
CA PRO A 102 -11.59 -25.97 -16.25
C PRO A 102 -12.90 -26.28 -15.49
N TYR A 103 -13.92 -25.45 -15.65
CA TYR A 103 -15.28 -25.68 -15.16
C TYR A 103 -16.15 -26.29 -16.26
N GLN A 104 -16.54 -27.55 -16.07
CA GLN A 104 -17.58 -28.23 -16.85
C GLN A 104 -18.86 -28.21 -16.01
N SER A 105 -19.74 -27.23 -16.23
CA SER A 105 -21.13 -27.38 -15.74
C SER A 105 -21.78 -28.50 -16.55
N PRO A 106 -22.62 -29.38 -15.96
CA PRO A 106 -23.56 -30.13 -16.75
C PRO A 106 -24.51 -29.12 -17.41
N VAL A 107 -24.26 -28.75 -18.66
CA VAL A 107 -25.16 -27.87 -19.41
C VAL A 107 -26.33 -28.71 -19.88
N LYS A 108 -27.54 -28.39 -19.40
CA LYS A 108 -28.75 -28.81 -20.09
C LYS A 108 -28.78 -28.11 -21.46
N SER A 109 -29.25 -28.82 -22.48
CA SER A 109 -29.26 -28.41 -23.90
C SER A 109 -29.84 -27.02 -24.17
N CYS A 110 -30.70 -26.51 -23.28
CA CYS A 110 -31.31 -25.19 -23.42
C CYS A 110 -30.33 -24.01 -23.26
N ALA A 111 -29.19 -24.19 -22.60
CA ALA A 111 -28.20 -23.11 -22.42
C ALA A 111 -27.04 -23.18 -23.43
N GLU A 112 -26.94 -24.28 -24.18
CA GLU A 112 -25.78 -24.56 -25.03
C GLU A 112 -25.69 -23.60 -26.22
N GLN A 113 -26.83 -23.25 -26.82
CA GLN A 113 -26.85 -22.37 -27.99
C GLN A 113 -26.61 -20.90 -27.62
N SER A 114 -27.15 -20.41 -26.49
CA SER A 114 -26.88 -19.06 -25.98
C SER A 114 -25.44 -18.87 -25.51
N ALA A 115 -24.84 -19.90 -24.91
CA ALA A 115 -23.42 -19.89 -24.55
C ALA A 115 -22.50 -19.94 -25.79
N LYS A 116 -22.92 -20.64 -26.86
CA LYS A 116 -22.19 -20.71 -28.14
C LYS A 116 -22.35 -19.43 -28.98
N SER A 117 -23.51 -18.77 -28.95
CA SER A 117 -23.81 -17.59 -29.79
C SER A 117 -23.55 -16.23 -29.11
N ARG A 118 -23.25 -16.20 -27.81
CA ARG A 118 -22.97 -14.97 -27.03
C ARG A 118 -24.04 -13.87 -27.20
N ALA A 119 -25.32 -14.24 -27.25
CA ALA A 119 -26.39 -13.24 -27.26
C ALA A 119 -26.39 -12.45 -25.92
N PRO A 120 -26.34 -11.09 -25.95
CA PRO A 120 -26.53 -10.31 -24.74
C PRO A 120 -27.96 -10.52 -24.25
N LEU A 121 -28.10 -10.75 -22.95
CA LEU A 121 -29.36 -11.04 -22.29
C LEU A 121 -30.20 -9.76 -22.17
N LEU A 122 -30.69 -9.26 -23.31
CA LEU A 122 -31.52 -8.06 -23.44
C LEU A 122 -32.48 -8.24 -24.61
N ALA A 123 -33.63 -8.87 -24.36
CA ALA A 123 -34.85 -8.70 -25.15
C ALA A 123 -36.04 -9.34 -24.43
N LEU A 124 -36.62 -8.65 -23.45
CA LEU A 124 -38.05 -8.78 -23.16
C LEU A 124 -38.61 -7.39 -22.92
N THR A 125 -39.04 -6.75 -24.01
CA THR A 125 -40.16 -5.81 -23.99
C THR A 125 -40.83 -5.85 -25.36
N PRO A 126 -42.16 -6.03 -25.46
CA PRO A 126 -42.93 -5.38 -26.50
C PRO A 126 -43.44 -4.02 -25.98
N MET A 127 -43.42 -3.05 -26.89
CA MET A 127 -43.83 -1.66 -26.74
C MET A 127 -45.30 -1.48 -26.32
N LEU A 128 -45.59 -0.43 -25.54
CA LEU A 128 -46.64 0.58 -25.80
C LEU A 128 -46.60 1.67 -24.71
N LEU A 129 -46.24 2.89 -25.12
CA LEU A 129 -46.32 4.16 -24.37
C LEU A 129 -47.81 4.64 -24.35
N PRO A 130 -48.27 5.43 -23.35
CA PRO A 130 -47.89 6.85 -23.32
C PRO A 130 -47.68 7.47 -21.92
N ALA A 131 -46.77 8.45 -21.94
CA ALA A 131 -46.69 9.66 -21.11
C ALA A 131 -47.26 9.63 -19.69
N MET A 132 -46.38 9.74 -18.68
CA MET A 132 -46.49 10.71 -17.58
C MET A 132 -45.29 10.65 -16.62
N MET A 133 -44.87 11.83 -16.17
CA MET A 133 -43.95 12.16 -15.06
C MET A 133 -42.43 12.09 -15.29
N GLU A 134 -41.89 13.26 -15.64
CA GLU A 134 -40.49 13.70 -15.52
C GLU A 134 -40.02 13.80 -14.04
N TRP A 135 -39.83 12.67 -13.36
CA TRP A 135 -39.05 12.62 -12.10
C TRP A 135 -37.88 11.63 -12.17
N ALA A 136 -37.47 11.26 -13.38
CA ALA A 136 -36.31 10.41 -13.63
C ALA A 136 -35.41 10.92 -14.77
N ALA A 137 -35.49 12.21 -15.10
CA ALA A 137 -34.33 12.86 -15.67
C ALA A 137 -33.30 12.95 -14.53
N THR A 138 -32.42 11.96 -14.45
CA THR A 138 -31.09 12.21 -13.89
C THR A 138 -30.59 13.42 -14.63
N ALA A 139 -30.64 14.59 -13.99
CA ALA A 139 -29.78 15.69 -14.39
C ALA A 139 -28.41 15.04 -14.57
N GLU A 140 -27.91 15.04 -15.79
CA GLU A 140 -26.49 14.81 -16.02
C GLU A 140 -25.81 15.94 -15.25
N LEU A 141 -25.54 15.66 -13.97
CA LEU A 141 -24.70 16.49 -13.15
C LEU A 141 -23.42 16.61 -13.98
N PRO A 142 -22.96 17.84 -14.25
CA PRO A 142 -21.71 18.02 -14.97
C PRO A 142 -20.66 17.13 -14.29
N VAL A 143 -19.84 16.45 -15.08
CA VAL A 143 -18.67 15.74 -14.56
C VAL A 143 -17.87 16.79 -13.77
N LEU A 144 -17.98 16.76 -12.45
CA LEU A 144 -17.27 17.66 -11.55
C LEU A 144 -15.82 17.18 -11.51
N ASP A 145 -15.09 17.48 -12.58
CA ASP A 145 -13.63 17.45 -12.66
C ASP A 145 -13.01 18.59 -11.82
N GLU A 146 -13.84 19.44 -11.20
CA GLU A 146 -13.38 20.36 -10.17
C GLU A 146 -13.14 19.59 -8.88
N ALA A 147 -11.85 19.34 -8.61
CA ALA A 147 -11.37 19.00 -7.27
C ALA A 147 -12.12 19.85 -6.24
N LEU A 148 -12.67 19.19 -5.20
CA LEU A 148 -13.43 19.84 -4.12
C LEU A 148 -12.82 21.17 -3.73
N THR A 149 -13.64 22.20 -3.51
CA THR A 149 -13.15 23.41 -2.86
C THR A 149 -12.70 23.08 -1.43
N VAL A 150 -11.82 23.92 -0.85
CA VAL A 150 -11.37 23.77 0.55
C VAL A 150 -12.57 23.72 1.51
N LEU A 151 -13.58 24.56 1.27
CA LEU A 151 -14.81 24.60 2.07
C LEU A 151 -15.57 23.27 1.99
N GLN A 152 -15.86 22.78 0.78
CA GLN A 152 -16.55 21.49 0.60
C GLN A 152 -15.78 20.31 1.21
N ARG A 153 -14.43 20.32 1.11
CA ARG A 153 -13.60 19.29 1.72
C ARG A 153 -13.67 19.36 3.25
N LYS A 154 -13.67 20.57 3.82
CA LYS A 154 -13.81 20.81 5.25
C LYS A 154 -15.17 20.37 5.78
N ASP A 155 -16.25 20.66 5.06
CA ASP A 155 -17.60 20.21 5.43
C ASP A 155 -17.70 18.69 5.46
N ARG A 156 -17.13 18.00 4.45
CA ARG A 156 -17.06 16.53 4.41
C ARG A 156 -16.23 15.98 5.57
N TYR A 157 -15.13 16.63 5.93
CA TYR A 157 -14.31 16.26 7.08
C TYR A 157 -15.09 16.38 8.39
N LEU A 158 -15.77 17.51 8.62
CA LEU A 158 -16.58 17.75 9.83
C LEU A 158 -17.77 16.79 9.92
N ALA A 159 -18.44 16.51 8.79
CA ALA A 159 -19.55 15.56 8.74
C ALA A 159 -19.11 14.14 9.16
N ARG A 160 -17.93 13.69 8.69
CA ARG A 160 -17.37 12.39 9.07
C ARG A 160 -16.93 12.35 10.53
N ALA A 161 -16.35 13.44 11.04
CA ALA A 161 -15.98 13.55 12.45
C ALA A 161 -17.22 13.44 13.36
N LYS A 162 -18.31 14.15 13.01
CA LYS A 162 -19.58 14.06 13.72
C LYS A 162 -20.18 12.65 13.64
N LEU A 163 -20.17 12.04 12.46
CA LEU A 163 -20.66 10.67 12.25
C LEU A 163 -19.91 9.66 13.12
N ALA A 164 -18.57 9.76 13.16
CA ALA A 164 -17.75 8.92 14.02
C ALA A 164 -18.04 9.14 15.50
N GLN A 165 -18.21 10.38 15.94
CA GLN A 165 -18.54 10.69 17.34
C GLN A 165 -19.89 10.09 17.75
N GLN A 166 -20.92 10.21 16.90
CA GLN A 166 -22.23 9.62 17.15
C GLN A 166 -22.17 8.09 17.21
N ALA A 167 -21.42 7.47 16.29
CA ALA A 167 -21.27 6.03 16.22
C ALA A 167 -20.46 5.45 17.41
N ALA A 168 -19.57 6.23 18.02
CA ALA A 168 -18.72 5.77 19.12
C ALA A 168 -19.51 5.37 20.38
N THR A 169 -20.70 5.92 20.58
CA THR A 169 -21.58 5.62 21.73
C THR A 169 -22.57 4.49 21.45
N MET A 170 -22.60 3.93 20.22
CA MET A 170 -23.58 2.93 19.82
C MET A 170 -23.00 1.50 19.90
N PRO A 171 -23.78 0.52 20.39
CA PRO A 171 -23.37 -0.89 20.40
C PRO A 171 -23.00 -1.39 19.00
N GLY A 172 -21.87 -2.11 18.87
CA GLY A 172 -21.42 -2.71 17.60
C GLY A 172 -20.77 -1.76 16.59
N LEU A 173 -20.74 -0.45 16.87
CA LEU A 173 -20.15 0.56 15.97
C LEU A 173 -18.84 1.19 16.48
N LYS A 174 -18.43 0.94 17.73
CA LYS A 174 -17.25 1.57 18.35
C LYS A 174 -15.97 1.43 17.52
N ASP A 175 -15.70 0.27 16.95
CA ASP A 175 -14.49 0.03 16.15
C ASP A 175 -14.53 0.81 14.82
N ALA A 176 -15.69 0.79 14.15
CA ALA A 176 -15.88 1.53 12.89
C ALA A 176 -15.80 3.04 13.12
N ALA A 177 -16.37 3.52 14.23
CA ALA A 177 -16.30 4.90 14.66
C ALA A 177 -14.86 5.34 14.93
N THR A 178 -14.12 4.54 15.70
CA THR A 178 -12.71 4.81 16.05
C THR A 178 -11.83 4.84 14.80
N ARG A 179 -12.02 3.87 13.89
CA ARG A 179 -11.27 3.79 12.63
C ARG A 179 -11.64 4.92 11.68
N LEU A 180 -12.92 5.26 11.55
CA LEU A 180 -13.36 6.40 10.74
C LEU A 180 -12.77 7.72 11.25
N ALA A 181 -12.84 7.99 12.56
CA ALA A 181 -12.26 9.19 13.15
C ALA A 181 -10.75 9.27 12.86
N PHE A 182 -10.03 8.17 13.12
CA PHE A 182 -8.60 8.09 12.87
C PHE A 182 -8.23 8.31 11.40
N ASN A 183 -8.91 7.62 10.47
CA ASN A 183 -8.64 7.73 9.04
C ASN A 183 -9.08 9.09 8.44
N ASN A 184 -10.04 9.77 9.06
CA ASN A 184 -10.47 11.10 8.65
C ASN A 184 -9.37 12.15 8.85
N ASP A 185 -8.51 11.99 9.86
CA ASP A 185 -7.27 12.78 10.00
C ASP A 185 -6.12 12.18 9.20
N SER A 186 -5.96 10.84 9.24
CA SER A 186 -4.79 10.18 8.66
C SER A 186 -4.66 10.38 7.15
N ILE A 187 -5.78 10.55 6.44
CA ILE A 187 -5.76 10.88 5.01
C ILE A 187 -4.98 12.18 4.70
N LEU A 188 -5.11 13.20 5.55
CA LEU A 188 -4.42 14.49 5.36
C LEU A 188 -2.90 14.31 5.53
N ARG A 189 -2.51 13.46 6.50
CA ARG A 189 -1.11 13.11 6.78
C ARG A 189 -0.53 12.23 5.69
N ALA A 190 -1.30 11.27 5.17
CA ALA A 190 -0.90 10.44 4.03
C ALA A 190 -0.69 11.29 2.76
N GLU A 191 -1.56 12.26 2.51
CA GLU A 191 -1.38 13.22 1.41
C GLU A 191 -0.12 14.06 1.58
N ALA A 192 0.20 14.52 2.79
CA ALA A 192 1.47 15.19 3.07
C ALA A 192 2.67 14.25 2.81
N ALA A 193 2.60 13.00 3.28
CA ALA A 193 3.63 11.97 3.04
C ALA A 193 3.80 11.64 1.56
N GLN A 194 2.75 11.73 0.75
CA GLN A 194 2.81 11.56 -0.70
C GLN A 194 3.38 12.81 -1.39
N TYR A 195 2.96 14.00 -0.97
CA TYR A 195 3.26 15.26 -1.64
C TYR A 195 4.66 15.81 -1.31
N VAL A 196 5.32 15.32 -0.25
CA VAL A 196 6.73 15.65 0.03
C VAL A 196 7.68 15.24 -1.10
N TYR A 197 7.34 14.20 -1.87
CA TYR A 197 8.15 13.70 -2.99
C TYR A 197 8.27 14.72 -4.13
N PRO A 198 7.17 15.22 -4.74
CA PRO A 198 7.26 16.25 -5.77
C PRO A 198 7.82 17.58 -5.25
N VAL A 199 7.64 17.91 -3.96
CA VAL A 199 8.27 19.09 -3.36
C VAL A 199 9.80 18.96 -3.35
N ASP A 200 10.32 17.80 -2.95
CA ASP A 200 11.76 17.50 -2.99
C ASP A 200 12.30 17.49 -4.43
N GLU A 201 11.60 16.86 -5.38
CA GLU A 201 11.97 16.87 -6.81
C GLU A 201 12.07 18.28 -7.38
N PHE A 202 11.10 19.13 -7.06
CA PHE A 202 11.07 20.52 -7.50
C PHE A 202 12.24 21.32 -6.91
N ARG A 203 12.50 21.20 -5.61
CA ARG A 203 13.63 21.87 -4.94
C ARG A 203 14.99 21.42 -5.50
N ARG A 204 15.09 20.15 -5.90
CA ARG A 204 16.27 19.55 -6.54
C ARG A 204 16.37 19.81 -8.04
N LYS A 205 15.39 20.53 -8.64
CA LYS A 205 15.31 20.81 -10.08
C LYS A 205 15.22 19.55 -10.96
N VAL A 206 14.83 18.42 -10.38
CA VAL A 206 14.48 17.20 -11.13
C VAL A 206 13.18 17.41 -11.89
N ARG A 207 12.30 18.25 -11.34
CA ARG A 207 11.02 18.63 -11.96
C ARG A 207 10.96 20.15 -12.14
N ALA A 208 10.49 20.58 -13.31
CA ALA A 208 10.39 22.00 -13.67
C ALA A 208 9.23 22.74 -12.96
N VAL A 209 8.11 22.03 -12.71
CA VAL A 209 6.90 22.62 -12.12
C VAL A 209 6.44 21.77 -10.94
N LEU A 210 6.22 22.41 -9.80
CA LEU A 210 5.60 21.77 -8.64
C LEU A 210 4.13 21.45 -8.96
N PRO A 211 3.68 20.18 -8.97
CA PRO A 211 2.27 19.84 -9.18
C PRO A 211 1.38 20.50 -8.12
N LYS A 212 0.11 20.76 -8.46
CA LYS A 212 -0.87 21.32 -7.52
C LYS A 212 -0.98 20.45 -6.27
N PRO A 213 -0.93 21.03 -5.05
CA PRO A 213 -1.09 20.25 -3.83
C PRO A 213 -2.52 19.68 -3.70
N PRO A 214 -2.70 18.61 -2.91
CA PRO A 214 -4.02 18.17 -2.47
C PRO A 214 -4.82 19.33 -1.86
N VAL A 215 -6.14 19.33 -2.07
CA VAL A 215 -7.03 20.43 -1.66
C VAL A 215 -6.88 20.71 -0.15
N GLY A 216 -6.48 21.92 0.20
CA GLY A 216 -6.31 22.32 1.61
C GLY A 216 -5.04 21.79 2.26
N LEU A 217 -4.09 21.26 1.50
CA LEU A 217 -2.71 21.07 1.93
C LEU A 217 -1.84 22.20 1.36
N GLU A 218 -1.12 22.89 2.21
CA GLU A 218 -0.27 24.03 1.84
C GLU A 218 1.16 23.76 2.26
N VAL A 219 2.12 24.06 1.38
CA VAL A 219 3.54 24.00 1.72
C VAL A 219 3.92 25.28 2.43
N ILE A 220 4.42 25.19 3.65
CA ILE A 220 4.92 26.36 4.37
C ILE A 220 6.28 26.75 3.77
N ASP A 221 6.40 28.00 3.33
CA ASP A 221 7.68 28.53 2.86
C ASP A 221 8.63 28.69 4.05
N ILE A 222 9.71 27.91 4.05
CA ILE A 222 10.70 27.90 5.11
C ILE A 222 11.43 29.24 5.27
N LYS A 223 11.39 30.12 4.26
CA LYS A 223 11.91 31.50 4.34
C LYS A 223 11.15 32.35 5.36
N SER A 224 9.94 31.94 5.76
CA SER A 224 9.19 32.63 6.82
C SER A 224 9.84 32.48 8.20
N PHE A 225 10.79 31.55 8.37
CA PHE A 225 11.47 31.34 9.64
C PHE A 225 12.88 31.95 9.61
N PRO A 226 13.23 32.79 10.61
CA PRO A 226 14.57 33.36 10.69
C PRO A 226 15.61 32.25 10.93
N LYS A 227 16.77 32.36 10.28
CA LYS A 227 17.94 31.47 10.45
C LYS A 227 17.71 30.01 10.01
N ILE A 228 16.74 29.75 9.13
CA ILE A 228 16.61 28.46 8.44
C ILE A 228 17.29 28.55 7.07
N THR A 229 18.08 27.53 6.74
CA THR A 229 18.69 27.37 5.43
C THR A 229 17.98 26.29 4.62
N PRO A 230 17.90 26.40 3.28
CA PRO A 230 17.31 25.36 2.44
C PRO A 230 17.94 23.98 2.63
N LYS A 231 19.25 23.91 2.92
CA LYS A 231 19.99 22.66 3.15
C LYS A 231 19.47 21.87 4.35
N GLN A 232 18.87 22.53 5.34
CA GLN A 232 18.25 21.86 6.49
C GLN A 232 16.97 21.12 6.14
N PHE A 233 16.34 21.40 5.00
CA PHE A 233 15.15 20.68 4.52
C PHE A 233 15.44 19.80 3.30
N THR A 234 16.43 20.16 2.49
CA THR A 234 16.80 19.42 1.29
C THR A 234 18.31 19.43 1.15
N ASP A 235 18.96 18.31 1.49
CA ASP A 235 20.41 18.15 1.39
C ASP A 235 20.75 17.20 0.23
N PRO A 236 21.40 17.71 -0.85
CA PRO A 236 21.88 16.89 -1.95
C PRO A 236 22.92 15.85 -1.53
N ASP A 237 23.78 16.17 -0.56
CA ASP A 237 24.97 15.38 -0.22
C ASP A 237 24.57 14.10 0.52
N SER A 238 23.63 14.21 1.46
CA SER A 238 23.13 13.07 2.23
C SER A 238 21.92 12.40 1.59
N GLY A 239 21.24 13.07 0.64
CA GLY A 239 19.94 12.65 0.11
C GLY A 239 18.75 12.98 1.02
N PHE A 240 18.96 13.74 2.10
CA PHE A 240 17.91 14.14 3.02
C PHE A 240 16.86 15.05 2.36
N GLY A 241 15.59 14.82 2.66
CA GLY A 241 14.48 15.61 2.14
C GLY A 241 13.32 15.67 3.14
N ALA A 242 12.81 16.89 3.37
CA ALA A 242 11.69 17.16 4.25
C ALA A 242 10.90 18.38 3.75
N ALA A 243 9.65 18.50 4.19
CA ALA A 243 8.85 19.70 4.01
C ALA A 243 7.96 19.92 5.23
N LEU A 244 7.54 21.17 5.42
CA LEU A 244 6.56 21.55 6.43
C LEU A 244 5.25 21.86 5.70
N PHE A 245 4.16 21.22 6.13
CA PHE A 245 2.84 21.42 5.54
C PHE A 245 1.84 21.93 6.57
N LYS A 246 0.87 22.72 6.11
CA LYS A 246 -0.32 23.11 6.88
C LYS A 246 -1.55 22.53 6.22
N SER A 247 -2.43 21.90 7.00
CA SER A 247 -3.77 21.59 6.51
C SER A 247 -4.75 22.71 6.90
N SER A 248 -5.43 23.31 5.92
CA SER A 248 -6.55 24.23 6.17
C SER A 248 -7.87 23.50 6.50
N ILE A 249 -7.86 22.16 6.43
CA ILE A 249 -9.02 21.31 6.76
C ILE A 249 -9.16 21.14 8.27
N ASN A 250 -8.10 20.72 8.96
CA ASN A 250 -8.09 20.48 10.41
C ASN A 250 -7.09 21.37 11.18
N ASN A 251 -6.45 22.34 10.52
CA ASN A 251 -5.43 23.23 11.08
C ASN A 251 -4.17 22.54 11.60
N GLU A 252 -3.90 21.28 11.25
CA GLU A 252 -2.69 20.56 11.67
C GLU A 252 -1.46 21.02 10.87
N THR A 253 -0.33 21.19 11.56
CA THR A 253 0.98 21.39 10.90
C THR A 253 1.75 20.08 10.91
N MET A 254 2.31 19.68 9.77
CA MET A 254 3.00 18.41 9.59
C MET A 254 4.45 18.64 9.15
N LEU A 255 5.41 18.20 9.96
CA LEU A 255 6.79 18.05 9.52
C LEU A 255 6.94 16.68 8.85
N THR A 256 7.09 16.68 7.55
CA THR A 256 7.05 15.45 6.75
C THR A 256 8.41 15.14 6.15
N PHE A 257 8.89 13.92 6.38
CA PHE A 257 10.15 13.42 5.83
C PHE A 257 9.92 12.57 4.58
N ARG A 258 10.71 12.83 3.55
CA ARG A 258 10.67 12.13 2.26
C ARG A 258 11.44 10.82 2.35
N GLY A 259 10.78 9.71 2.02
CA GLY A 259 11.44 8.42 1.80
C GLY A 259 12.17 8.37 0.46
N THR A 260 12.83 7.25 0.15
CA THR A 260 13.63 7.13 -1.08
C THR A 260 12.80 7.40 -2.34
N ASN A 261 13.31 8.23 -3.25
CA ASN A 261 12.59 8.70 -4.43
C ASN A 261 13.26 8.27 -5.74
N ASN A 262 12.55 7.52 -6.57
CA ASN A 262 12.99 7.06 -7.88
C ASN A 262 13.32 8.18 -8.87
N GLY A 263 12.69 9.36 -8.77
CA GLY A 263 13.01 10.51 -9.62
C GLY A 263 14.35 11.17 -9.30
N VAL A 264 14.85 10.99 -8.08
CA VAL A 264 16.12 11.56 -7.59
C VAL A 264 17.22 10.50 -7.54
N THR A 265 16.87 9.24 -7.25
CA THR A 265 17.82 8.15 -7.04
C THR A 265 17.65 6.96 -8.01
N GLY A 266 16.60 6.89 -8.84
CA GLY A 266 16.32 5.75 -9.74
C GLY A 266 15.44 4.64 -9.12
N ALA A 267 14.67 3.93 -9.95
CA ALA A 267 13.68 2.92 -9.49
C ALA A 267 14.26 1.57 -9.05
N LYS A 268 15.43 1.17 -9.58
CA LYS A 268 16.17 -0.01 -9.12
C LYS A 268 16.90 0.25 -7.79
N ASP A 269 17.17 1.51 -7.52
CA ASP A 269 17.96 1.99 -6.39
C ASP A 269 17.16 2.12 -5.10
N TRP A 270 15.83 2.31 -5.16
CA TRP A 270 15.00 2.41 -3.95
C TRP A 270 15.13 1.21 -3.03
N LEU A 271 15.20 0.00 -3.61
CA LEU A 271 15.28 -1.22 -2.83
C LEU A 271 16.68 -1.48 -2.29
N THR A 272 17.69 -1.21 -3.10
CA THR A 272 19.11 -1.35 -2.72
C THR A 272 19.50 -0.32 -1.67
N ASN A 273 19.18 0.96 -1.88
CA ASN A 273 19.46 2.06 -0.96
C ASN A 273 18.56 2.00 0.29
N GLY A 274 17.29 1.62 0.11
CA GLY A 274 16.36 1.36 1.20
C GLY A 274 16.87 0.24 2.10
N ALA A 275 17.18 -0.93 1.56
CA ALA A 275 17.69 -2.07 2.33
C ALA A 275 19.00 -1.76 3.08
N GLN A 276 19.90 -0.97 2.48
CA GLN A 276 21.16 -0.57 3.12
C GLN A 276 20.97 0.42 4.28
N GLY A 277 19.94 1.28 4.22
CA GLY A 277 19.69 2.33 5.22
C GLY A 277 18.54 2.04 6.19
N ILE A 278 17.75 0.97 5.99
CA ILE A 278 16.60 0.65 6.84
C ILE A 278 17.09 0.35 8.26
N GLY A 279 16.66 1.19 9.21
CA GLY A 279 16.98 1.03 10.62
C GLY A 279 18.40 1.44 11.00
N PHE A 280 19.33 1.60 10.05
CA PHE A 280 20.71 1.99 10.34
C PHE A 280 20.85 3.51 10.39
N GLU A 281 21.78 3.98 11.21
CA GLU A 281 22.11 5.38 11.28
C GLU A 281 22.76 5.86 9.98
N THR A 282 22.30 7.00 9.51
CA THR A 282 22.92 7.75 8.43
C THR A 282 22.92 9.24 8.77
N ALA A 283 23.63 10.07 8.00
CA ALA A 283 23.56 11.52 8.13
C ALA A 283 22.11 12.04 8.08
N GLN A 284 21.24 11.42 7.28
CA GLN A 284 19.82 11.81 7.15
C GLN A 284 19.04 11.66 8.47
N TYR A 285 19.35 10.65 9.29
CA TYR A 285 18.70 10.43 10.58
C TYR A 285 19.05 11.54 11.58
N ASN A 286 20.32 11.96 11.63
CA ASN A 286 20.75 13.08 12.47
C ASN A 286 20.11 14.39 12.00
N GLN A 287 20.09 14.63 10.69
CA GLN A 287 19.40 15.79 10.10
C GLN A 287 17.90 15.81 10.42
N ALA A 288 17.23 14.65 10.39
CA ALA A 288 15.81 14.55 10.75
C ALA A 288 15.56 14.95 12.21
N MET A 289 16.38 14.44 13.14
CA MET A 289 16.28 14.75 14.57
C MET A 289 16.55 16.24 14.85
N ASP A 290 17.60 16.80 14.26
CA ASP A 290 17.97 18.21 14.46
C ASP A 290 16.91 19.14 13.87
N LEU A 291 16.40 18.84 12.67
CA LEU A 291 15.32 19.58 12.04
C LEU A 291 14.04 19.52 12.89
N ALA A 292 13.68 18.35 13.41
CA ALA A 292 12.49 18.21 14.24
C ALA A 292 12.61 18.99 15.56
N LYS A 293 13.77 18.94 16.22
CA LYS A 293 14.05 19.77 17.41
C LYS A 293 13.93 21.27 17.09
N LEU A 294 14.40 21.69 15.91
CA LEU A 294 14.27 23.07 15.45
C LEU A 294 12.81 23.45 15.21
N MET A 295 12.05 22.62 14.49
CA MET A 295 10.64 22.90 14.17
C MET A 295 9.76 22.92 15.40
N LYS A 296 10.01 22.04 16.37
CA LYS A 296 9.33 22.06 17.68
C LYS A 296 9.43 23.42 18.37
N ARG A 297 10.58 24.11 18.24
CA ARG A 297 10.80 25.43 18.86
C ARG A 297 10.20 26.58 18.06
N LEU A 298 10.13 26.46 16.73
CA LEU A 298 9.80 27.57 15.83
C LEU A 298 8.34 27.57 15.39
N VAL A 299 7.65 26.44 15.45
CA VAL A 299 6.29 26.27 14.93
C VAL A 299 5.32 26.16 16.10
N SER A 300 4.28 27.01 16.10
CA SER A 300 3.20 26.98 17.07
C SER A 300 1.83 26.97 16.37
N PRO A 301 0.91 26.05 16.70
CA PRO A 301 1.09 24.88 17.56
C PRO A 301 2.18 23.92 17.05
N GLU A 302 2.76 23.11 17.94
CA GLU A 302 3.81 22.15 17.59
C GLU A 302 3.35 21.23 16.44
N PRO A 303 4.24 20.89 15.50
CA PRO A 303 3.87 20.05 14.37
C PRO A 303 3.78 18.58 14.79
N VAL A 304 2.97 17.80 14.07
CA VAL A 304 3.09 16.34 14.06
C VAL A 304 4.19 15.91 13.09
N ILE A 305 4.77 14.74 13.34
CA ILE A 305 5.83 14.19 12.51
C ILE A 305 5.23 13.13 11.58
N VAL A 306 5.55 13.22 10.29
CA VAL A 306 4.99 12.35 9.26
C VAL A 306 6.09 11.76 8.38
N GLY A 307 5.95 10.51 7.94
CA GLY A 307 6.90 9.92 7.01
C GLY A 307 6.43 8.65 6.33
N HIS A 308 6.97 8.37 5.15
CA HIS A 308 6.69 7.16 4.38
C HIS A 308 7.98 6.41 4.04
N SER A 309 7.97 5.08 4.04
CA SER A 309 9.14 4.27 3.66
C SER A 309 10.36 4.58 4.54
N LEU A 310 11.52 4.89 3.96
CA LEU A 310 12.68 5.44 4.68
C LEU A 310 12.33 6.70 5.49
N GLY A 311 11.46 7.56 4.95
CA GLY A 311 10.97 8.76 5.63
C GLY A 311 10.20 8.43 6.91
N GLY A 312 9.57 7.25 6.99
CA GLY A 312 8.97 6.74 8.23
C GLY A 312 10.01 6.38 9.31
N GLY A 313 11.19 5.88 8.90
CA GLY A 313 12.32 5.69 9.79
C GLY A 313 12.88 7.03 10.31
N LEU A 314 13.05 8.01 9.41
CA LEU A 314 13.46 9.38 9.78
C LEU A 314 12.46 10.04 10.74
N ALA A 315 11.16 9.89 10.45
CA ALA A 315 10.07 10.32 11.30
C ALA A 315 10.14 9.66 12.69
N SER A 316 10.41 8.36 12.76
CA SER A 316 10.53 7.65 14.03
C SER A 316 11.69 8.18 14.89
N ALA A 317 12.84 8.48 14.28
CA ALA A 317 13.97 9.09 14.99
C ALA A 317 13.65 10.53 15.44
N ALA A 318 13.01 11.31 14.58
CA ALA A 318 12.56 12.66 14.91
C ALA A 318 11.56 12.65 16.09
N VAL A 319 10.63 11.67 16.15
CA VAL A 319 9.72 11.47 17.27
C VAL A 319 10.49 11.14 18.54
N SER A 320 11.46 10.22 18.48
CA SER A 320 12.32 9.90 19.63
C SER A 320 13.03 11.15 20.17
N ALA A 321 13.56 11.99 19.28
CA ALA A 321 14.28 13.21 19.61
C ALA A 321 13.41 14.34 20.19
N THR A 322 12.11 14.37 19.90
CA THR A 322 11.23 15.51 20.21
C THR A 322 10.05 15.19 21.10
N LYS A 323 9.68 13.90 21.21
CA LYS A 323 8.45 13.40 21.83
C LYS A 323 7.17 13.96 21.21
N LEU A 324 7.23 14.44 19.97
CA LEU A 324 6.05 14.86 19.20
C LEU A 324 5.28 13.64 18.67
N PRO A 325 3.95 13.76 18.44
CA PRO A 325 3.18 12.68 17.82
C PRO A 325 3.70 12.32 16.42
N GLY A 326 3.78 11.02 16.12
CA GLY A 326 4.28 10.50 14.85
C GLY A 326 3.25 9.68 14.07
N TYR A 327 3.22 9.85 12.75
CA TYR A 327 2.37 9.10 11.83
C TYR A 327 3.20 8.59 10.65
N ILE A 328 3.37 7.28 10.57
CA ILE A 328 4.26 6.68 9.56
C ILE A 328 3.53 5.67 8.69
N PHE A 329 3.89 5.64 7.40
CA PHE A 329 3.21 4.85 6.38
C PHE A 329 4.19 3.89 5.70
N ASN A 330 3.83 2.61 5.57
CA ASN A 330 4.68 1.57 4.96
C ASN A 330 6.15 1.71 5.39
N ALA A 331 6.39 1.85 6.69
CA ALA A 331 7.61 2.46 7.19
C ALA A 331 8.72 1.45 7.51
N ALA A 332 9.95 1.90 7.34
CA ALA A 332 11.13 1.22 7.88
C ALA A 332 11.14 1.23 9.42
N GLY A 333 11.77 0.23 10.03
CA GLY A 333 11.99 0.23 11.47
C GLY A 333 13.08 1.18 11.94
N LEU A 334 13.15 1.39 13.26
CA LEU A 334 14.16 2.22 13.94
C LEU A 334 15.03 1.37 14.87
N HIS A 335 16.35 1.52 14.77
CA HIS A 335 17.30 0.82 15.63
C HIS A 335 17.60 1.57 16.93
N ALA A 336 17.79 0.85 18.04
CA ALA A 336 18.03 1.42 19.37
C ALA A 336 19.25 2.35 19.42
N ASN A 337 20.33 2.00 18.71
CA ASN A 337 21.55 2.82 18.66
C ASN A 337 21.32 4.22 18.07
N THR A 338 20.34 4.39 17.18
CA THR A 338 19.99 5.70 16.62
C THR A 338 19.33 6.59 17.67
N VAL A 339 18.51 5.99 18.54
CA VAL A 339 17.80 6.66 19.64
C VAL A 339 18.74 7.09 20.76
N ALA A 340 19.65 6.20 21.18
CA ALA A 340 20.49 6.39 22.36
C ALA A 340 21.47 7.59 22.24
N ARG A 341 21.88 7.96 21.03
CA ARG A 341 22.99 8.92 20.81
C ARG A 341 22.61 10.39 20.91
N GLN A 342 21.36 10.74 20.61
CA GLN A 342 20.88 12.12 20.65
C GLN A 342 20.06 12.43 21.91
N GLN A 343 20.22 11.59 22.95
CA GLN A 343 19.40 11.59 24.18
C GLN A 343 17.89 11.50 23.86
N GLY A 344 17.56 10.76 22.80
CA GLY A 344 16.17 10.51 22.42
C GLY A 344 15.44 9.67 23.45
N ALA A 345 14.10 9.73 23.44
CA ALA A 345 13.27 8.84 24.25
C ALA A 345 13.52 7.38 23.86
N ASP A 346 13.50 6.45 24.81
CA ASP A 346 13.69 5.02 24.53
C ASP A 346 12.68 4.47 23.48
N LEU A 347 12.93 3.27 22.96
CA LEU A 347 12.09 2.71 21.91
C LEU A 347 10.64 2.48 22.35
N ALA A 348 10.39 2.18 23.63
CA ALA A 348 9.04 1.96 24.14
C ALA A 348 8.23 3.26 24.16
N THR A 349 8.83 4.33 24.65
CA THR A 349 8.28 5.69 24.67
C THR A 349 8.13 6.24 23.27
N THR A 350 9.10 6.00 22.40
CA THR A 350 9.02 6.40 20.99
C THR A 350 7.87 5.67 20.30
N SER A 351 7.73 4.37 20.54
CA SER A 351 6.64 3.55 20.00
C SER A 351 5.26 4.05 20.46
N SER A 352 5.08 4.39 21.75
CA SER A 352 3.77 4.85 22.24
C SER A 352 3.28 6.15 21.60
N LEU A 353 4.18 6.95 21.03
CA LEU A 353 3.89 8.21 20.34
C LEU A 353 3.66 8.04 18.84
N ILE A 354 3.89 6.86 18.28
CA ILE A 354 3.80 6.60 16.84
C ILE A 354 2.54 5.78 16.51
N LYS A 355 1.82 6.21 15.47
CA LYS A 355 0.80 5.41 14.80
C LYS A 355 1.31 5.01 13.42
N THR A 356 1.22 3.73 13.11
CA THR A 356 1.76 3.16 11.88
C THR A 356 0.65 2.59 11.03
N GLN A 357 0.61 2.96 9.75
CA GLN A 357 -0.29 2.36 8.77
C GLN A 357 0.50 1.66 7.67
N ALA A 358 0.21 0.38 7.46
CA ALA A 358 0.91 -0.43 6.46
C ALA A 358 -0.08 -1.19 5.58
N VAL A 359 0.14 -1.16 4.26
CA VAL A 359 -0.68 -1.90 3.30
C VAL A 359 -0.37 -3.38 3.38
N ASP A 360 -1.40 -4.22 3.47
CA ASP A 360 -1.23 -5.66 3.58
C ASP A 360 -0.43 -6.26 2.40
N GLY A 361 0.63 -7.01 2.73
CA GLY A 361 1.53 -7.64 1.77
C GLY A 361 2.48 -6.69 1.03
N GLU A 362 2.67 -5.46 1.52
CA GLU A 362 3.74 -4.59 1.04
C GLU A 362 5.13 -5.11 1.45
N ILE A 363 6.13 -4.82 0.63
CA ILE A 363 7.47 -5.42 0.71
C ILE A 363 8.17 -5.27 2.06
N LEU A 364 8.03 -4.14 2.79
CA LEU A 364 8.68 -3.96 4.09
C LEU A 364 7.99 -4.75 5.19
N THR A 365 6.66 -4.75 5.22
CA THR A 365 5.85 -5.56 6.13
C THR A 365 6.11 -7.04 5.90
N MET A 366 6.27 -7.46 4.65
CA MET A 366 6.72 -8.81 4.32
C MET A 366 8.11 -9.07 4.93
N LEU A 367 9.13 -8.26 4.63
CA LEU A 367 10.48 -8.44 5.15
C LEU A 367 10.55 -8.45 6.69
N GLN A 368 9.78 -7.59 7.36
CA GLN A 368 9.70 -7.50 8.82
C GLN A 368 8.94 -8.67 9.45
N SER A 369 7.90 -9.19 8.77
CA SER A 369 7.11 -10.33 9.26
C SER A 369 7.87 -11.65 9.07
N TYR A 370 8.65 -11.79 8.00
CA TYR A 370 9.43 -13.01 7.73
C TYR A 370 10.83 -12.99 8.38
N GLY A 371 11.42 -11.82 8.64
CA GLY A 371 12.73 -11.73 9.32
C GLY A 371 12.74 -12.29 10.75
N LYS A 372 11.58 -12.44 11.39
CA LYS A 372 11.44 -13.10 12.71
C LYS A 372 11.42 -14.63 12.64
N VAL A 373 11.19 -15.21 11.46
CA VAL A 373 11.15 -16.66 11.27
C VAL A 373 12.30 -17.01 10.33
N ALA A 374 13.45 -17.39 10.87
CA ALA A 374 14.60 -17.84 10.09
C ALA A 374 14.24 -19.14 9.34
N VAL A 375 13.60 -19.02 8.17
CA VAL A 375 13.27 -20.15 7.29
C VAL A 375 14.32 -20.22 6.18
N PRO A 376 15.19 -21.24 6.15
CA PRO A 376 16.35 -21.35 5.24
C PRO A 376 16.05 -21.40 3.73
N GLY A 377 14.80 -21.29 3.29
CA GLY A 377 14.40 -21.33 1.87
C GLY A 377 13.67 -20.08 1.37
N LEU A 378 13.41 -19.09 2.23
CA LEU A 378 12.61 -17.91 1.85
C LEU A 378 13.45 -16.81 1.16
N LEU A 379 14.74 -16.79 1.43
CA LEU A 379 15.65 -15.71 0.98
C LEU A 379 16.11 -15.85 -0.47
N SER A 380 16.06 -17.06 -1.03
CA SER A 380 16.20 -17.27 -2.47
C SER A 380 15.00 -16.72 -3.26
N GLY A 381 13.80 -16.73 -2.66
CA GLY A 381 12.57 -16.20 -3.28
C GLY A 381 12.41 -14.68 -3.17
N ALA A 382 12.85 -14.08 -2.05
CA ALA A 382 12.86 -12.62 -1.90
C ALA A 382 13.89 -11.96 -2.83
N GLY A 383 15.05 -12.57 -3.04
CA GLY A 383 16.01 -12.13 -4.07
C GLY A 383 15.48 -12.26 -5.50
N ALA A 384 14.63 -13.25 -5.77
CA ALA A 384 14.00 -13.46 -7.08
C ALA A 384 12.86 -12.48 -7.41
N LEU A 385 12.24 -11.86 -6.40
CA LEU A 385 11.20 -10.83 -6.60
C LEU A 385 11.77 -9.47 -7.05
N ILE A 386 13.09 -9.32 -6.98
CA ILE A 386 13.81 -8.06 -7.17
C ILE A 386 14.57 -8.03 -8.50
N GLY A 387 15.05 -9.19 -8.97
CA GLY A 387 15.74 -9.33 -10.24
C GLY A 387 15.06 -10.38 -11.10
N GLY A 388 14.35 -9.95 -12.15
CA GLY A 388 14.08 -10.84 -13.29
C GLY A 388 15.38 -11.47 -13.81
N LYS A 389 15.30 -12.57 -14.56
CA LYS A 389 16.36 -13.55 -14.89
C LYS A 389 17.75 -13.04 -15.36
N VAL A 390 17.97 -11.74 -15.54
CA VAL A 390 19.28 -11.12 -15.85
C VAL A 390 19.89 -10.37 -14.65
N GLY A 391 19.15 -10.20 -13.55
CA GLY A 391 19.56 -9.46 -12.35
C GLY A 391 20.14 -10.28 -11.20
N ALA A 392 20.40 -11.58 -11.39
CA ALA A 392 20.95 -12.44 -10.34
C ALA A 392 22.46 -12.20 -10.06
N ILE A 393 23.14 -11.35 -10.85
CA ILE A 393 24.59 -11.15 -10.76
C ILE A 393 24.99 -9.70 -10.42
N ALA A 394 24.06 -8.73 -10.39
CA ALA A 394 24.40 -7.31 -10.18
C ALA A 394 24.08 -6.76 -8.77
N GLY A 395 24.01 -7.62 -7.75
CA GLY A 395 23.80 -7.23 -6.34
C GLY A 395 24.15 -8.33 -5.34
N GLY A 396 25.04 -9.24 -5.76
CA GLY A 396 25.36 -10.46 -5.05
C GLY A 396 26.15 -10.22 -3.76
N VAL A 397 25.72 -10.92 -2.72
CA VAL A 397 26.46 -11.29 -1.50
C VAL A 397 26.51 -10.24 -0.37
N ALA A 398 26.78 -8.95 -0.62
CA ALA A 398 27.02 -8.02 0.50
C ALA A 398 25.76 -7.50 1.23
N GLY A 399 24.66 -7.24 0.52
CA GLY A 399 23.42 -6.69 1.13
C GLY A 399 22.50 -7.74 1.75
N ILE A 400 22.53 -8.96 1.23
CA ILE A 400 21.71 -10.08 1.72
C ILE A 400 22.34 -10.71 2.97
N THR A 401 23.66 -10.70 3.11
CA THR A 401 24.35 -11.24 4.30
C THR A 401 24.15 -10.36 5.54
N THR A 402 24.04 -9.04 5.41
CA THR A 402 23.66 -8.14 6.52
C THR A 402 22.19 -8.27 6.92
N LEU A 403 21.29 -8.49 5.94
CA LEU A 403 19.88 -8.85 6.18
C LEU A 403 19.72 -10.21 6.88
N LEU A 404 20.69 -11.11 6.68
CA LEU A 404 20.76 -12.43 7.29
C LEU A 404 21.40 -12.44 8.69
N ALA A 405 22.27 -11.46 8.97
CA ALA A 405 23.08 -11.42 10.19
C ALA A 405 22.44 -10.63 11.35
N GLY A 406 21.35 -9.88 11.11
CA GLY A 406 20.68 -9.09 12.14
C GLY A 406 19.19 -8.91 11.89
N SER A 407 18.37 -9.07 12.93
CA SER A 407 16.93 -8.82 12.88
C SER A 407 16.65 -7.39 12.42
N LEU A 408 16.01 -7.25 11.25
CA LEU A 408 15.51 -5.95 10.80
C LEU A 408 14.58 -5.36 11.88
N PRO A 409 14.79 -4.10 12.32
CA PRO A 409 13.88 -3.49 13.26
C PRO A 409 12.50 -3.37 12.61
N SER A 410 11.46 -3.68 13.39
CA SER A 410 10.07 -3.47 12.96
C SER A 410 9.73 -1.98 13.00
N ALA A 411 8.78 -1.55 12.17
CA ALA A 411 8.18 -0.23 12.31
C ALA A 411 7.68 -0.04 13.76
N LEU A 412 7.98 1.12 14.35
CA LEU A 412 7.54 1.44 15.71
C LEU A 412 6.07 1.82 15.72
N GLY A 413 5.44 1.76 16.89
CA GLY A 413 4.10 2.26 17.11
C GLY A 413 2.97 1.26 16.95
N GLU A 414 1.76 1.76 17.17
CA GLU A 414 0.54 0.99 17.02
C GLU A 414 0.29 0.73 15.53
N MET A 415 0.51 -0.51 15.10
CA MET A 415 0.33 -0.93 13.71
C MET A 415 -1.15 -1.10 13.37
N LYS A 416 -1.56 -0.44 12.29
CA LYS A 416 -2.90 -0.52 11.69
C LYS A 416 -2.76 -0.97 10.24
N THR A 417 -3.18 -2.19 9.95
CA THR A 417 -3.10 -2.74 8.60
C THR A 417 -4.16 -2.12 7.69
N LEU A 418 -3.76 -1.75 6.49
CA LEU A 418 -4.64 -1.24 5.43
C LEU A 418 -4.91 -2.32 4.38
N PRO A 419 -6.12 -2.38 3.81
CA PRO A 419 -6.42 -3.31 2.74
C PRO A 419 -5.62 -2.98 1.48
N SER A 420 -5.05 -4.01 0.84
CA SER A 420 -4.40 -3.84 -0.47
C SER A 420 -5.43 -3.79 -1.61
N SER A 421 -5.17 -2.96 -2.62
CA SER A 421 -5.96 -2.93 -3.87
C SER A 421 -5.40 -3.88 -4.96
N GLY A 422 -4.53 -4.82 -4.59
CA GLY A 422 -3.82 -5.71 -5.51
C GLY A 422 -2.41 -5.23 -5.84
N GLY A 423 -1.84 -5.67 -6.96
CA GLY A 423 -0.47 -5.29 -7.36
C GLY A 423 0.64 -6.09 -6.68
N SER A 424 1.87 -5.88 -7.15
CA SER A 424 3.08 -6.49 -6.57
C SER A 424 3.38 -5.92 -5.17
N PRO A 425 4.14 -6.62 -4.31
CA PRO A 425 4.56 -6.08 -3.02
C PRO A 425 5.25 -4.71 -3.11
N LEU A 426 5.96 -4.44 -4.21
CA LEU A 426 6.57 -3.15 -4.51
C LEU A 426 5.52 -2.07 -4.83
N ALA A 427 4.48 -2.41 -5.61
CA ALA A 427 3.39 -1.48 -5.88
C ALA A 427 2.61 -1.13 -4.60
N ARG A 428 2.35 -2.15 -3.76
CA ARG A 428 1.69 -2.00 -2.44
C ARG A 428 2.44 -1.09 -1.47
N HIS A 429 3.76 -0.96 -1.66
CA HIS A 429 4.58 -0.08 -0.87
C HIS A 429 4.31 1.41 -1.16
N GLY A 430 3.77 1.77 -2.32
CA GLY A 430 3.54 3.16 -2.69
C GLY A 430 2.47 3.87 -1.85
N MET A 431 2.58 5.20 -1.74
CA MET A 431 1.59 6.02 -1.05
C MET A 431 0.24 6.06 -1.75
N ASP A 432 0.16 5.75 -3.04
CA ASP A 432 -1.10 5.57 -3.76
C ASP A 432 -1.93 4.43 -3.13
N GLN A 433 -1.29 3.34 -2.73
CA GLN A 433 -1.94 2.20 -2.08
C GLN A 433 -2.33 2.52 -0.64
N VAL A 434 -1.50 3.28 0.08
CA VAL A 434 -1.84 3.78 1.42
C VAL A 434 -3.08 4.68 1.38
N VAL A 435 -3.08 5.69 0.50
CA VAL A 435 -4.20 6.62 0.33
C VAL A 435 -5.47 5.87 -0.09
N ALA A 436 -5.37 4.95 -1.04
CA ALA A 436 -6.49 4.13 -1.47
C ALA A 436 -7.03 3.23 -0.34
N GLY A 437 -6.15 2.63 0.46
CA GLY A 437 -6.52 1.82 1.62
C GLY A 437 -7.28 2.62 2.68
N ILE A 438 -6.78 3.81 3.02
CA ILE A 438 -7.43 4.73 3.98
C ILE A 438 -8.82 5.14 3.47
N GLU A 439 -8.95 5.53 2.20
CA GLU A 439 -10.25 5.91 1.64
C GLU A 439 -11.22 4.73 1.54
N LYS A 440 -10.72 3.53 1.27
CA LYS A 440 -11.54 2.31 1.29
C LYS A 440 -12.09 2.03 2.68
N GLU A 441 -11.26 2.03 3.72
CA GLU A 441 -11.73 1.83 5.09
C GLU A 441 -12.72 2.92 5.52
N LYS A 442 -12.47 4.19 5.20
CA LYS A 442 -13.44 5.28 5.46
C LYS A 442 -14.78 5.02 4.80
N LYS A 443 -14.78 4.58 3.53
CA LYS A 443 -16.01 4.27 2.80
C LYS A 443 -16.77 3.11 3.45
N GLU A 444 -16.06 2.05 3.84
CA GLU A 444 -16.64 0.89 4.52
C GLU A 444 -17.21 1.26 5.89
N ASP A 445 -16.50 2.06 6.69
CA ASP A 445 -16.96 2.51 8.00
C ASP A 445 -18.16 3.45 7.91
N ILE A 446 -18.16 4.41 6.97
CA ILE A 446 -19.31 5.26 6.70
C ILE A 446 -20.50 4.39 6.29
N GLY A 447 -20.30 3.42 5.39
CA GLY A 447 -21.35 2.50 4.95
C GLY A 447 -21.93 1.70 6.12
N LYS A 448 -21.07 1.14 6.98
CA LYS A 448 -21.49 0.37 8.17
C LYS A 448 -22.25 1.24 9.17
N ILE A 449 -21.74 2.43 9.49
CA ILE A 449 -22.39 3.32 10.46
C ILE A 449 -23.74 3.79 9.92
N THR A 450 -23.79 4.22 8.67
CA THR A 450 -25.04 4.75 8.08
C THR A 450 -26.09 3.68 7.85
N SER A 451 -25.72 2.43 7.54
CA SER A 451 -26.69 1.34 7.42
C SER A 451 -27.30 0.97 8.77
N THR A 452 -26.49 0.95 9.84
CA THR A 452 -26.99 0.73 11.20
C THR A 452 -27.88 1.87 11.68
N LEU A 453 -27.53 3.13 11.39
CA LEU A 453 -28.34 4.31 11.74
C LEU A 453 -29.68 4.39 10.98
N LYS A 454 -29.78 3.82 9.78
CA LYS A 454 -31.02 3.78 9.00
C LYS A 454 -31.95 2.61 9.39
N GLY A 455 -31.40 1.58 10.03
CA GLY A 455 -32.14 0.40 10.47
C GLY A 455 -32.47 0.39 11.97
N ALA A 456 -32.04 1.42 12.71
CA ALA A 456 -32.42 1.73 14.09
C ALA A 456 -33.46 2.85 14.08
#